data_AF-X0VYS8-F1
#
_entry.id   AF-X0VYS8-F1
#
_cell.length_a   1.000
_cell.length_b   1.000
_cell.length_c   1.000
_cell.angle_alpha   90.00
_cell.angle_beta   90.00
_cell.angle_gamma   90.00
#
_symmetry.space_group_name_H-M   'P 1'
#
loop_
_entity.id
_entity.type
_entity.pdbx_description
1 polymer ?
#
loop_
_entity_poly.entity_id
_entity_poly.type
_entity_poly.pdbx_seq_one_letter_code
_entity_poly.pdbx_strand_id
1 'polypeptide(L)'
;MATITMPSADRVDKAYKDAIGRVASRYEEGIKGAKDVKEKMIAGQKNYEEKMSDAAVLARRKEKLEAMPETAWRDGALEKGKTRIGPGMQAGAPKRKANYEVIRQKLDGLTIADKTTDADTNIDNRLKPVVKAMQEAAGKR
;
A
#
# COMPACT_ATOMS: atom_id res chain seq x y z
N MET A 1 -9.29 30.12 -1.57
CA MET A 1 -9.67 28.72 -1.31
C MET A 1 -9.51 27.93 -2.59
N ALA A 2 -8.73 26.85 -2.55
CA ALA A 2 -8.42 26.03 -3.72
C ALA A 2 -9.29 24.77 -3.73
N THR A 3 -9.78 24.39 -4.91
CA THR A 3 -10.56 23.16 -5.10
C THR A 3 -9.67 22.06 -5.65
N ILE A 4 -9.75 20.88 -5.03
CA ILE A 4 -9.07 19.69 -5.54
C ILE A 4 -9.82 19.17 -6.77
N THR A 5 -9.13 19.09 -7.90
CA THR A 5 -9.62 18.40 -9.11
C THR A 5 -8.93 17.05 -9.20
N MET A 6 -9.70 15.98 -9.13
CA MET A 6 -9.15 14.63 -9.28
C MET A 6 -9.06 14.24 -10.76
N PRO A 7 -7.97 13.58 -11.20
CA PRO A 7 -7.93 12.99 -12.53
C PRO A 7 -9.02 11.93 -12.70
N SER A 8 -9.56 11.81 -13.92
CA SER A 8 -10.58 10.79 -14.23
C SER A 8 -10.06 9.38 -13.99
N ALA A 9 -10.96 8.44 -13.72
CA ALA A 9 -10.61 7.03 -13.51
C ALA A 9 -9.80 6.45 -14.69
N ASP A 10 -10.14 6.83 -15.92
CA ASP A 10 -9.43 6.38 -17.13
C ASP A 10 -8.03 6.99 -17.24
N ARG A 11 -7.87 8.26 -16.83
CA ARG A 11 -6.54 8.89 -16.76
C ARG A 11 -5.67 8.23 -15.71
N VAL A 12 -6.25 7.83 -14.57
CA VAL A 12 -5.55 7.10 -13.51
C VAL A 12 -5.16 5.69 -13.98
N ASP A 13 -6.07 4.96 -14.64
CA ASP A 13 -5.80 3.62 -15.19
C ASP A 13 -4.71 3.66 -16.28
N LYS A 14 -4.79 4.63 -17.19
CA LYS A 14 -3.75 4.87 -18.19
C LYS A 14 -2.40 5.19 -17.56
N ALA A 15 -2.35 6.12 -16.60
CA ALA A 15 -1.11 6.46 -15.91
C ALA A 15 -0.50 5.27 -15.16
N TYR A 16 -1.33 4.38 -14.61
CA TYR A 16 -0.89 3.15 -13.96
C TYR A 16 -0.26 2.19 -14.97
N LYS A 17 -0.90 1.97 -16.13
CA LYS A 17 -0.37 1.14 -17.22
C LYS A 17 0.93 1.70 -17.79
N ASP A 18 0.98 3.01 -18.04
CA ASP A 18 2.16 3.70 -18.54
C ASP A 18 3.33 3.64 -17.53
N ALA A 19 3.05 3.50 -16.23
CA ALA A 19 4.08 3.37 -15.20
C ALA A 19 4.75 1.99 -15.17
N ILE A 20 4.12 0.94 -15.73
CA ILE A 20 4.62 -0.45 -15.64
C ILE A 20 6.06 -0.56 -16.12
N GLY A 21 6.40 0.08 -17.24
CA GLY A 21 7.74 0.01 -17.83
C GLY A 21 8.85 0.71 -17.02
N ARG A 22 8.51 1.64 -16.12
CA ARG A 22 9.49 2.45 -15.36
C ARG A 22 9.57 2.11 -13.88
N VAL A 23 8.65 1.30 -13.36
CA VAL A 23 8.59 0.96 -11.93
C VAL A 23 9.84 0.19 -11.48
N ALA A 24 10.35 -0.74 -12.29
CA ALA A 24 11.54 -1.52 -11.93
C ALA A 24 12.77 -0.64 -11.70
N SER A 25 13.05 0.29 -12.63
CA SER A 25 14.18 1.22 -12.52
C SER A 25 14.04 2.16 -11.32
N ARG A 26 12.83 2.68 -11.05
CA ARG A 26 12.60 3.54 -9.87
C ARG A 26 12.72 2.79 -8.55
N TYR A 27 12.31 1.53 -8.53
CA TYR A 27 12.50 0.67 -7.36
C TYR A 27 14.00 0.46 -7.08
N GLU A 28 14.79 0.18 -8.13
CA GLU A 28 16.25 0.06 -8.02
C GLU A 28 16.90 1.35 -7.50
N GLU A 29 16.52 2.52 -8.02
CA GLU A 29 16.97 3.82 -7.51
C GLU A 29 16.61 4.03 -6.04
N GLY A 30 15.38 3.68 -5.66
CA GLY A 30 14.91 3.77 -4.27
C GLY A 30 15.72 2.90 -3.32
N ILE A 31 16.10 1.69 -3.74
CA ILE A 31 16.98 0.80 -2.98
C ILE A 31 18.38 1.39 -2.87
N LYS A 32 18.95 1.90 -3.96
CA LYS A 32 20.29 2.53 -3.95
C LYS A 32 20.34 3.79 -3.08
N GLY A 33 19.24 4.54 -3.01
CA GLY A 33 19.11 5.75 -2.21
C GLY A 33 18.71 5.53 -0.74
N ALA A 34 18.33 4.30 -0.37
CA ALA A 34 17.87 4.02 0.98
C ALA A 34 19.03 4.09 1.99
N LYS A 35 18.86 4.91 3.04
CA LYS A 35 19.80 5.05 4.14
C LYS A 35 19.18 4.57 5.45
N ASP A 36 20.05 4.08 6.32
CA ASP A 36 19.73 3.65 7.68
C ASP A 36 18.66 2.53 7.75
N VAL A 37 18.60 1.71 6.69
CA VAL A 37 17.61 0.63 6.57
C VAL A 37 17.82 -0.38 7.68
N LYS A 38 19.07 -0.70 8.00
CA LYS A 38 19.42 -1.67 9.04
C LYS A 38 19.00 -1.17 10.42
N GLU A 39 19.27 0.09 10.74
CA GLU A 39 18.92 0.75 12.00
C GLU A 39 17.40 0.79 12.18
N LYS A 40 16.65 1.10 11.10
CA LYS A 40 15.18 1.07 11.11
C LYS A 40 14.61 -0.34 11.25
N MET A 41 15.24 -1.34 10.64
CA MET A 41 14.84 -2.74 10.82
C MET A 41 15.12 -3.23 12.24
N ILE A 42 16.27 -2.85 12.83
CA ILE A 42 16.60 -3.13 14.23
C ILE A 42 15.61 -2.42 15.17
N ALA A 43 15.25 -1.17 14.92
CA ALA A 43 14.23 -0.47 15.71
C ALA A 43 12.84 -1.12 15.61
N GLY A 44 12.54 -1.76 14.47
CA GLY A 44 11.31 -2.53 14.24
C GLY A 44 11.33 -3.95 14.84
N GLN A 45 12.46 -4.40 15.36
CA GLN A 45 12.66 -5.76 15.90
C GLN A 45 11.62 -6.13 16.96
N LYS A 46 11.24 -5.18 17.82
CA LYS A 46 10.24 -5.39 18.87
C LYS A 46 8.88 -5.85 18.31
N ASN A 47 8.45 -5.31 17.16
CA ASN A 47 7.20 -5.72 16.51
C ASN A 47 7.28 -7.17 15.99
N TYR A 48 8.47 -7.61 15.58
CA TYR A 48 8.72 -8.97 15.15
C TYR A 48 8.72 -9.92 16.35
N GLU A 49 9.37 -9.55 17.45
CA GLU A 49 9.40 -10.29 18.71
C GLU A 49 8.01 -10.44 19.33
N GLU A 50 7.21 -9.37 19.34
CA GLU A 50 5.81 -9.39 19.81
C GLU A 50 4.94 -10.35 18.98
N LYS A 51 5.18 -10.47 17.67
CA LYS A 51 4.43 -11.42 16.81
C LYS A 51 4.95 -12.85 16.90
N MET A 52 6.23 -13.03 17.21
CA MET A 52 6.88 -14.33 17.40
C MET A 52 6.77 -14.85 18.84
N SER A 53 6.18 -14.09 19.75
CA SER A 53 5.81 -14.52 21.11
C SER A 53 4.31 -14.85 21.25
N ASP A 54 3.51 -14.56 20.23
CA ASP A 54 2.09 -14.91 20.17
C ASP A 54 1.91 -16.43 19.95
N ALA A 55 1.50 -17.13 21.01
CA ALA A 55 1.32 -18.58 21.01
C ALA A 55 0.33 -19.07 19.94
N ALA A 56 -0.67 -18.28 19.56
CA ALA A 56 -1.64 -18.66 18.53
C ALA A 56 -1.03 -18.59 17.12
N VAL A 57 -0.14 -17.62 16.88
CA VAL A 57 0.61 -17.49 15.62
C VAL A 57 1.63 -18.62 15.50
N LEU A 58 2.33 -18.93 16.59
CA LEU A 58 3.33 -20.01 16.63
C LEU A 58 2.71 -21.39 16.45
N ALA A 59 1.59 -21.68 17.12
CA ALA A 59 0.89 -22.96 16.99
C ALA A 59 0.40 -23.19 15.54
N ARG A 60 -0.21 -22.17 14.93
CA ARG A 60 -0.68 -22.22 13.54
C ARG A 60 0.47 -22.37 12.54
N ARG A 61 1.61 -21.75 12.82
CA ARG A 61 2.82 -21.87 11.98
C ARG A 61 3.43 -23.27 12.11
N LYS A 62 3.54 -23.80 13.32
CA LYS A 62 4.05 -25.16 13.58
C LYS A 62 3.22 -26.21 12.87
N GLU A 63 1.90 -26.20 13.04
CA GLU A 63 0.96 -27.13 12.39
C GLU A 63 1.11 -27.13 10.86
N LYS A 64 1.27 -25.95 10.26
CA LYS A 64 1.43 -25.81 8.79
C LYS A 64 2.81 -26.22 8.28
N LEU A 65 3.85 -26.07 9.10
CA LEU A 65 5.21 -26.49 8.73
C LEU A 65 5.36 -28.00 8.87
N GLU A 66 4.78 -28.60 9.91
CA GLU A 66 4.77 -30.06 10.11
C GLU A 66 3.98 -30.77 9.01
N ALA A 67 2.94 -30.13 8.47
CA ALA A 67 2.13 -30.67 7.38
C ALA A 67 2.75 -30.47 5.97
N MET A 68 3.89 -29.79 5.82
CA MET A 68 4.43 -29.40 4.52
C MET A 68 5.78 -30.07 4.23
N PRO A 69 5.85 -31.03 3.28
CA PRO A 69 7.11 -31.55 2.78
C PRO A 69 7.95 -30.44 2.12
N GLU A 70 9.27 -30.48 2.28
CA GLU A 70 10.19 -29.44 1.82
C GLU A 70 10.14 -29.22 0.29
N THR A 71 9.91 -30.29 -0.47
CA THR A 71 9.72 -30.24 -1.93
C THR A 71 8.39 -29.60 -2.32
N ALA A 72 7.32 -29.82 -1.54
CA ALA A 72 5.98 -29.31 -1.81
C ALA A 72 5.88 -27.78 -1.66
N TRP A 73 6.71 -27.17 -0.80
CA TRP A 73 6.76 -25.71 -0.68
C TRP A 73 7.36 -25.06 -1.92
N ARG A 74 8.51 -25.58 -2.38
CA ARG A 74 9.25 -25.01 -3.51
C ARG A 74 8.44 -25.12 -4.80
N ASP A 75 7.87 -26.30 -5.04
CA ASP A 75 7.07 -26.56 -6.24
C ASP A 75 5.72 -25.82 -6.16
N GLY A 76 5.10 -25.75 -4.98
CA GLY A 76 3.90 -24.96 -4.76
C GLY A 76 4.10 -23.46 -4.98
N ALA A 77 5.24 -22.90 -4.54
CA ALA A 77 5.56 -21.49 -4.76
C ALA A 77 5.85 -21.17 -6.23
N LEU A 78 6.61 -22.05 -6.91
CA LEU A 78 6.99 -21.87 -8.31
C LEU A 78 5.82 -22.09 -9.27
N GLU A 79 5.01 -23.12 -9.04
CA GLU A 79 3.90 -23.46 -9.93
C GLU A 79 2.67 -22.62 -9.61
N LYS A 80 2.18 -22.66 -8.36
CA LYS A 80 0.90 -22.02 -7.99
C LYS A 80 1.07 -20.53 -7.75
N GLY A 81 2.16 -20.11 -7.13
CA GLY A 81 2.44 -18.69 -6.85
C GLY A 81 2.61 -17.87 -8.13
N LYS A 82 3.46 -18.36 -9.05
CA LYS A 82 3.72 -17.70 -10.35
C LYS A 82 2.48 -17.64 -11.23
N THR A 83 1.66 -18.70 -11.27
CA THR A 83 0.42 -18.70 -12.06
C THR A 83 -0.72 -17.91 -11.43
N ARG A 84 -0.81 -17.81 -10.08
CA ARG A 84 -1.90 -17.06 -9.43
C ARG A 84 -1.70 -15.56 -9.38
N ILE A 85 -0.47 -15.05 -9.41
CA ILE A 85 -0.24 -13.63 -9.06
C ILE A 85 -0.89 -12.67 -10.08
N GLY A 86 -0.75 -12.93 -11.38
CA GLY A 86 -1.37 -12.14 -12.45
C GLY A 86 -2.90 -12.20 -12.41
N PRO A 87 -3.52 -13.39 -12.46
CA PRO A 87 -4.97 -13.55 -12.33
C PRO A 87 -5.53 -13.00 -11.01
N GLY A 88 -4.79 -13.12 -9.90
CA GLY A 88 -5.17 -12.56 -8.59
C GLY A 88 -5.19 -11.04 -8.59
N MET A 89 -4.21 -10.40 -9.24
CA MET A 89 -4.22 -8.96 -9.44
C MET A 89 -5.37 -8.51 -10.35
N GLN A 90 -5.64 -9.28 -11.40
CA GLN A 90 -6.70 -9.00 -12.36
C GLN A 90 -8.10 -9.15 -11.73
N ALA A 91 -8.30 -10.19 -10.93
CA ALA A 91 -9.51 -10.41 -10.14
C ALA A 91 -9.67 -9.40 -8.98
N GLY A 92 -8.56 -8.89 -8.44
CA GLY A 92 -8.56 -7.86 -7.40
C GLY A 92 -8.77 -6.44 -7.91
N ALA A 93 -8.58 -6.19 -9.21
CA ALA A 93 -8.69 -4.86 -9.80
C ALA A 93 -10.08 -4.21 -9.62
N PRO A 94 -11.22 -4.91 -9.77
CA PRO A 94 -12.55 -4.34 -9.49
C PRO A 94 -12.73 -3.92 -8.02
N LYS A 95 -12.26 -4.73 -7.07
CA LYS A 95 -12.31 -4.41 -5.64
C LYS A 95 -11.44 -3.20 -5.30
N ARG A 96 -10.24 -3.14 -5.90
CA ARG A 96 -9.36 -1.96 -5.78
C ARG A 96 -10.01 -0.71 -6.39
N LYS A 97 -10.69 -0.84 -7.54
CA LYS A 97 -11.43 0.25 -8.18
C LYS A 97 -12.58 0.73 -7.30
N ALA A 98 -13.43 -0.16 -6.80
CA ALA A 98 -14.56 0.18 -5.94
C ALA A 98 -14.12 0.90 -4.65
N ASN A 99 -13.08 0.39 -3.98
CA ASN A 99 -12.57 0.98 -2.74
C ASN A 99 -11.86 2.31 -2.94
N TYR A 100 -11.25 2.53 -4.11
CA TYR A 100 -10.59 3.79 -4.43
C TYR A 100 -11.57 4.84 -4.95
N GLU A 101 -12.62 4.44 -5.68
CA GLU A 101 -13.57 5.37 -6.29
C GLU A 101 -14.32 6.20 -5.25
N VAL A 102 -14.69 5.61 -4.11
CA VAL A 102 -15.34 6.35 -3.00
C VAL A 102 -14.43 7.42 -2.41
N ILE A 103 -13.13 7.13 -2.32
CA ILE A 103 -12.11 8.10 -1.87
C ILE A 103 -11.93 9.18 -2.92
N ARG A 104 -11.86 8.81 -4.21
CA ARG A 104 -11.72 9.75 -5.32
C ARG A 104 -12.89 10.74 -5.35
N GLN A 105 -14.14 10.26 -5.27
CA GLN A 105 -15.34 11.09 -5.25
C GLN A 105 -15.37 12.05 -4.06
N LYS A 106 -14.89 11.62 -2.89
CA LYS A 106 -14.84 12.47 -1.70
C LYS A 106 -13.80 13.58 -1.81
N LEU A 107 -12.70 13.33 -2.51
CA LEU A 107 -11.65 14.32 -2.73
C LEU A 107 -11.96 15.27 -3.89
N ASP A 108 -12.69 14.81 -4.90
CA ASP A 108 -13.05 15.61 -6.06
C ASP A 108 -14.06 16.70 -5.66
N GLY A 109 -13.66 17.96 -5.81
CA GLY A 109 -14.43 19.10 -5.33
C GLY A 109 -14.16 19.48 -3.87
N LEU A 110 -13.30 18.76 -3.15
CA LEU A 110 -12.93 19.14 -1.79
C LEU A 110 -12.21 20.50 -1.80
N THR A 111 -12.74 21.44 -1.04
CA THR A 111 -12.13 22.76 -0.86
C THR A 111 -11.09 22.70 0.24
N ILE A 112 -9.90 23.21 -0.03
CA ILE A 112 -8.79 23.33 0.93
C ILE A 112 -8.33 24.78 1.05
N ALA A 113 -7.69 25.09 2.17
CA ALA A 113 -7.07 26.39 2.38
C ALA A 113 -5.99 26.67 1.31
N ASP A 114 -5.79 27.95 1.02
CA ASP A 114 -4.73 28.39 0.12
C ASP A 114 -3.35 28.08 0.73
N LYS A 115 -2.37 27.77 -0.13
CA LYS A 115 -1.03 27.43 0.32
C LYS A 115 -0.34 28.65 0.93
N THR A 116 0.25 28.48 2.10
CA THR A 116 1.10 29.51 2.73
C THR A 116 2.58 29.19 2.52
N THR A 117 3.48 30.09 2.92
CA THR A 117 4.93 29.83 2.96
C THR A 117 5.36 28.99 4.15
N ASP A 118 4.55 28.92 5.20
CA ASP A 118 4.82 28.15 6.41
C ASP A 118 4.43 26.67 6.24
N ALA A 119 5.37 25.77 6.51
CA ALA A 119 5.19 24.35 6.25
C ALA A 119 4.19 23.71 7.22
N ASP A 120 4.24 24.07 8.51
CA ASP A 120 3.38 23.49 9.54
C ASP A 120 1.92 23.93 9.35
N THR A 121 1.71 25.20 9.03
CA THR A 121 0.40 25.76 8.65
C THR A 121 -0.20 25.03 7.44
N ASN A 122 0.62 24.63 6.46
CA ASN A 122 0.14 23.85 5.31
C ASN A 122 -0.22 22.41 5.68
N ILE A 123 0.54 21.78 6.59
CA ILE A 123 0.21 20.45 7.10
C ILE A 123 -1.14 20.49 7.81
N ASP A 124 -1.34 21.47 8.67
CA ASP A 124 -2.55 21.61 9.47
C ASP A 124 -3.77 21.98 8.64
N ASN A 125 -3.64 22.97 7.75
CA ASN A 125 -4.79 23.55 7.05
C ASN A 125 -5.09 22.88 5.70
N ARG A 126 -4.22 21.99 5.21
CA ARG A 126 -4.39 21.34 3.90
C ARG A 126 -4.22 19.84 3.97
N LEU A 127 -3.11 19.34 4.52
CA LEU A 127 -2.84 17.89 4.53
C LEU A 127 -3.78 17.13 5.46
N LYS A 128 -3.92 17.56 6.72
CA LYS A 128 -4.80 16.90 7.70
C LYS A 128 -6.26 16.81 7.21
N PRO A 129 -6.88 17.87 6.65
CA PRO A 129 -8.22 17.80 6.07
C PRO A 129 -8.36 16.77 4.93
N VAL A 130 -7.37 16.69 4.03
CA VAL A 130 -7.36 15.72 2.92
C VAL A 130 -7.27 14.29 3.45
N VAL A 131 -6.34 14.03 4.37
CA VAL A 131 -6.17 12.69 4.97
C VAL A 131 -7.42 12.27 5.73
N LYS A 132 -8.05 13.19 6.47
CA LYS A 132 -9.31 12.94 7.17
C LYS A 132 -10.44 12.58 6.20
N ALA A 133 -10.59 13.33 5.11
CA ALA A 133 -11.58 13.04 4.07
C ALA A 133 -11.35 11.66 3.42
N MET A 134 -10.09 11.25 3.24
CA MET A 134 -9.75 9.91 2.73
C MET A 134 -10.12 8.80 3.73
N GLN A 135 -9.84 8.99 5.01
CA GLN A 135 -10.16 8.02 6.07
C GLN A 135 -11.67 7.83 6.22
N GLU A 136 -12.41 8.94 6.23
CA GLU A 136 -13.88 8.94 6.24
C GLU A 136 -14.46 8.18 5.04
N ALA A 137 -13.97 8.46 3.82
CA ALA A 137 -14.42 7.76 2.61
C ALA A 137 -14.06 6.27 2.59
N ALA A 138 -12.97 5.89 3.25
CA ALA A 138 -12.54 4.50 3.36
C ALA A 138 -13.27 3.71 4.47
N GLY A 139 -14.18 4.36 5.22
CA GLY A 139 -14.90 3.74 6.35
C GLY A 139 -14.00 3.40 7.54
N LYS A 140 -12.82 4.02 7.62
CA LYS A 140 -11.86 3.82 8.72
C LYS A 140 -11.93 5.06 9.61
N ARG A 141 -12.53 4.90 10.79
CA ARG A 141 -12.47 5.89 11.88
C ARG A 141 -11.15 5.76 12.62
#